data_AF-A0A812RNU4-F1
#
_entry.id   AF-A0A812RNU4-F1
#
_cell.length_a   1.000
_cell.length_b   1.000
_cell.length_c   1.000
_cell.angle_alpha   90.00
_cell.angle_beta   90.00
_cell.angle_gamma   90.00
#
_symmetry.space_group_name_H-M   'P 1'
#
loop_
_entity.id
_entity.type
_entity.pdbx_description
1 polymer ?
#
loop_
_entity_poly.entity_id
_entity_poly.type
_entity_poly.pdbx_seq_one_letter_code
_entity_poly.pdbx_strand_id
1 'polypeptide(L)'
;MKSLMREKLETTPLEVKRVLRSFGQPADDCSVTLLLTENGMPKYIIELKDGTRLFMGSVFGDSKDSDNVLASMWTLVPCFEEKQCLASDKHTPMSECSYKLPATLGALHTAFRASGVSIEGLKYYSAVASFDAARANLQNCMASTSAMPSDLRPVLRPVEQCLRQLREADVAVLDALPRQVIHGDFQPKNLMLSPDGSLRICDTETMTQGPRIYDLLFVFMGSDDGDLLGHWGAALDRLEEYLVASWPLDEDELQAMPTALAHLATGIAAWAAQKFENPGSLSPERLMQIITCFSQAAKEFSDSERITACCRLANCFAGGPAVELEAYCTYFHRTEELGMGFQCPALETGEKRAAVFFNGTFSPVHAGHLATAESAVKELGFDKVTVVFSPCHDSHEGGKLKQLSVGVKHRAAMLEVAGATVDLYEAYRDTAAMDLEGVQSSFVRRLPANYDAFFLVGADVASWRWLRRKVALGLFVLLVANRPGSESRVEACERSF
;
A
#
# COMPACT_ATOMS: atom_id res chain seq x y z
N MET A 1 12.92 -19.70 19.21
CA MET A 1 14.33 -19.83 18.79
C MET A 1 14.70 -21.29 18.66
N LYS A 2 14.51 -21.89 17.49
CA LYS A 2 15.36 -22.99 17.03
C LYS A 2 16.20 -22.42 15.89
N SER A 3 17.51 -22.60 15.93
CA SER A 3 18.41 -22.04 14.93
C SER A 3 18.13 -22.68 13.56
N LEU A 4 18.04 -21.87 12.50
CA LEU A 4 18.12 -22.35 11.13
C LEU A 4 19.43 -23.15 10.99
N MET A 5 19.35 -24.46 10.77
CA MET A 5 20.55 -25.25 10.51
C MET A 5 20.96 -25.07 9.05
N ARG A 6 22.24 -24.75 8.84
CA ARG A 6 22.86 -24.61 7.53
C ARG A 6 23.86 -25.73 7.35
N GLU A 7 23.69 -26.49 6.28
CA GLU A 7 24.61 -27.57 5.94
C GLU A 7 25.04 -27.40 4.48
N LYS A 8 26.34 -27.17 4.28
CA LYS A 8 26.91 -27.21 2.93
C LYS A 8 27.00 -28.67 2.52
N LEU A 9 26.33 -29.02 1.43
CA LEU A 9 26.27 -30.41 0.98
C LEU A 9 27.52 -30.75 0.17
N GLU A 10 28.16 -31.86 0.50
CA GLU A 10 29.33 -32.38 -0.25
C GLU A 10 28.95 -32.84 -1.66
N THR A 11 27.70 -33.21 -1.84
CA THR A 11 27.15 -33.65 -3.12
C THR A 11 25.90 -32.87 -3.47
N THR A 12 25.80 -32.39 -4.71
CA THR A 12 24.59 -31.79 -5.27
C THR A 12 23.43 -32.79 -5.21
N PRO A 13 22.33 -32.51 -4.47
CA PRO A 13 21.16 -33.38 -4.41
C PRO A 13 20.58 -33.67 -5.79
N LEU A 14 19.98 -34.85 -5.98
CA LEU A 14 19.43 -35.25 -7.27
C LEU A 14 18.41 -34.25 -7.82
N GLU A 15 17.61 -33.65 -6.93
CA GLU A 15 16.64 -32.59 -7.25
C GLU A 15 17.36 -31.38 -7.84
N VAL A 16 18.38 -30.84 -7.15
CA VAL A 16 19.22 -29.73 -7.65
C VAL A 16 19.90 -30.09 -8.98
N LYS A 17 20.40 -31.33 -9.13
CA LYS A 17 21.02 -31.78 -10.40
C LYS A 17 20.01 -31.77 -11.56
N ARG A 18 18.73 -32.09 -11.31
CA ARG A 18 17.68 -32.04 -12.33
C ARG A 18 17.39 -30.60 -12.74
N VAL A 19 17.35 -29.67 -11.79
CA VAL A 19 17.19 -28.23 -12.04
C VAL A 19 18.32 -27.68 -12.89
N LEU A 20 19.57 -27.93 -12.52
CA LEU A 20 20.71 -27.39 -13.27
C LEU A 20 20.71 -27.86 -14.74
N ARG A 21 20.31 -29.12 -14.98
CA ARG A 21 20.16 -29.63 -16.36
C ARG A 21 19.06 -28.92 -17.15
N SER A 22 17.94 -28.54 -16.54
CA SER A 22 16.87 -27.83 -17.27
C SER A 22 17.29 -26.41 -17.70
N PHE A 23 18.27 -25.81 -17.02
CA PHE A 23 18.88 -24.54 -17.41
C PHE A 23 20.09 -24.69 -18.34
N GLY A 24 20.43 -25.90 -18.77
CA GLY A 24 21.66 -26.16 -19.53
C GLY A 24 22.94 -25.90 -18.72
N GLN A 25 22.83 -25.84 -17.38
CA GLN A 25 23.96 -25.63 -16.48
C GLN A 25 24.57 -26.98 -16.05
N PRO A 26 25.91 -27.11 -16.01
CA PRO A 26 26.55 -28.34 -15.55
C PRO A 26 26.29 -28.54 -14.04
N ALA A 27 25.69 -29.66 -13.68
CA ALA A 27 25.28 -29.97 -12.30
C ALA A 27 26.46 -30.17 -11.31
N ASP A 28 27.67 -30.30 -11.84
CA ASP A 28 28.90 -30.51 -11.08
C ASP A 28 29.69 -29.20 -10.86
N ASP A 29 29.21 -28.07 -11.41
CA ASP A 29 29.85 -26.75 -11.35
C ASP A 29 29.09 -25.76 -10.44
N CYS A 30 28.56 -26.26 -9.33
CA CYS A 30 27.87 -25.44 -8.34
C CYS A 30 28.17 -25.89 -6.90
N SER A 31 28.02 -24.99 -5.94
CA SER A 31 27.98 -25.35 -4.52
C SER A 31 26.55 -25.27 -3.98
N VAL A 32 26.13 -26.26 -3.19
CA VAL A 32 24.76 -26.33 -2.65
C VAL A 32 24.79 -26.23 -1.14
N THR A 33 23.97 -25.33 -0.60
CA THR A 33 23.74 -25.19 0.84
C THR A 33 22.29 -25.51 1.16
N LEU A 34 22.07 -26.48 2.04
CA LEU A 34 20.76 -26.79 2.59
C LEU A 34 20.42 -25.83 3.73
N LEU A 35 19.22 -25.27 3.67
CA LEU A 35 18.57 -24.49 4.71
C LEU A 35 17.43 -25.34 5.28
N LEU A 36 17.61 -25.83 6.50
CA LEU A 36 16.54 -26.52 7.21
C LEU A 36 15.59 -25.48 7.81
N THR A 37 14.36 -25.42 7.30
CA THR A 37 13.31 -24.54 7.85
C THR A 37 12.49 -25.26 8.93
N GLU A 38 11.86 -24.49 9.83
CA GLU A 38 11.15 -25.02 11.02
C GLU A 38 10.01 -26.00 10.68
N ASN A 39 9.49 -25.94 9.45
CA ASN A 39 8.46 -26.82 8.91
C ASN A 39 9.01 -28.13 8.28
N GLY A 40 10.32 -28.40 8.40
CA GLY A 40 10.94 -29.65 7.91
C GLY A 40 11.09 -29.74 6.39
N MET A 41 10.81 -28.66 5.67
CA MET A 41 10.86 -28.56 4.22
C MET A 41 12.26 -28.11 3.77
N PRO A 42 12.97 -28.86 2.92
CA PRO A 42 14.33 -28.48 2.51
C PRO A 42 14.29 -27.28 1.55
N LYS A 43 14.96 -26.18 1.92
CA LYS A 43 15.24 -25.06 1.00
C LYS A 43 16.73 -25.08 0.65
N TYR A 44 17.10 -24.79 -0.60
CA TYR A 44 18.48 -24.88 -1.08
C TYR A 44 18.97 -23.54 -1.63
N ILE A 45 20.20 -23.18 -1.32
CA ILE A 45 20.97 -22.13 -2.01
C ILE A 45 21.95 -22.82 -2.95
N ILE A 46 21.92 -22.49 -4.23
CA ILE A 46 22.79 -23.07 -5.25
C ILE A 46 23.68 -21.96 -5.80
N GLU A 47 24.98 -21.98 -5.55
CA GLU A 47 25.94 -21.00 -6.06
C GLU A 47 26.67 -21.55 -7.28
N LEU A 48 26.46 -20.93 -8.44
CA LEU A 48 27.15 -21.22 -9.69
C LEU A 48 28.53 -20.56 -9.72
N LYS A 49 29.42 -21.07 -10.58
CA LYS A 49 30.80 -20.56 -10.71
C LYS A 49 30.91 -19.08 -11.12
N ASP A 50 29.91 -18.55 -11.83
CA ASP A 50 29.88 -17.15 -12.27
C ASP A 50 29.44 -16.19 -11.15
N GLY A 51 29.22 -16.70 -9.94
CA GLY A 51 28.74 -15.93 -8.78
C GLY A 51 27.22 -15.83 -8.72
N THR A 52 26.49 -16.36 -9.69
CA THR A 52 25.03 -16.45 -9.64
C THR A 52 24.64 -17.44 -8.56
N ARG A 53 23.97 -16.98 -7.51
CA ARG A 53 23.31 -17.88 -6.56
C ARG A 53 21.85 -18.02 -6.93
N LEU A 54 21.26 -19.20 -6.76
CA LEU A 54 19.84 -19.51 -6.98
C LEU A 54 19.24 -19.95 -5.65
N PHE A 55 17.95 -19.65 -5.46
CA PHE A 55 17.20 -20.14 -4.31
C PHE A 55 16.14 -21.14 -4.78
N MET A 56 16.06 -22.26 -4.09
CA MET A 56 15.19 -23.38 -4.44
C MET A 56 14.36 -23.78 -3.20
N GLY A 57 13.06 -23.49 -3.22
CA GLY A 57 12.10 -23.97 -2.22
C GLY A 57 11.51 -25.33 -2.62
N SER A 58 11.20 -26.18 -1.65
CA SER A 58 10.53 -27.46 -1.94
C SER A 58 9.04 -27.25 -2.25
N VAL A 59 8.60 -27.58 -3.46
CA VAL A 59 7.18 -27.74 -3.79
C VAL A 59 6.87 -29.24 -3.76
N PHE A 60 6.51 -29.77 -2.58
CA PHE A 60 5.84 -31.06 -2.49
C PHE A 60 4.38 -30.82 -2.14
N GLY A 61 3.53 -30.80 -3.17
CA GLY A 61 2.11 -31.10 -2.99
C GLY A 61 1.97 -32.60 -2.75
N ASP A 62 1.09 -32.97 -1.83
CA ASP A 62 0.78 -34.34 -1.38
C ASP A 62 0.05 -35.17 -2.47
N SER A 63 0.49 -35.09 -3.73
CA SER A 63 -0.07 -35.89 -4.83
C SER A 63 0.76 -37.16 -5.02
N LYS A 64 0.12 -38.31 -4.83
CA LYS A 64 0.68 -39.65 -5.07
C LYS A 64 1.00 -39.96 -6.55
N ASP A 65 0.85 -39.00 -7.45
CA ASP A 65 1.19 -39.15 -8.86
C ASP A 65 2.62 -38.65 -9.12
N SER A 66 3.53 -39.60 -9.30
CA SER A 66 4.94 -39.40 -9.60
C SER A 66 5.24 -38.67 -10.92
N ASP A 67 4.21 -38.38 -11.72
CA ASP A 67 4.35 -37.70 -13.01
C ASP A 67 4.01 -36.19 -12.94
N ASN A 68 3.46 -35.70 -11.82
CA ASN A 68 3.17 -34.27 -11.60
C ASN A 68 4.28 -33.50 -10.86
N VAL A 69 5.44 -34.12 -10.66
CA VAL A 69 6.60 -33.54 -9.94
C VAL A 69 7.31 -32.43 -10.76
N LEU A 70 6.84 -32.13 -11.97
CA LEU A 70 7.45 -31.12 -12.86
C LEU A 70 6.98 -29.67 -12.62
N ALA A 71 6.05 -29.42 -11.68
CA ALA A 71 5.67 -28.06 -11.30
C ALA A 71 6.57 -27.53 -10.18
N SER A 72 7.86 -27.35 -10.48
CA SER A 72 8.78 -26.65 -9.59
C SER A 72 9.25 -25.37 -10.26
N MET A 73 9.01 -24.26 -9.56
CA MET A 73 9.34 -22.92 -10.02
C MET A 73 10.83 -22.66 -9.83
N TRP A 74 11.48 -22.22 -10.89
CA TRP A 74 12.91 -21.94 -10.87
C TRP A 74 13.16 -20.57 -11.48
N THR A 75 13.41 -19.56 -10.64
CA THR A 75 13.78 -18.22 -11.10
C THR A 75 15.26 -17.98 -10.86
N LEU A 76 15.97 -17.54 -11.91
CA LEU A 76 17.30 -16.94 -11.83
C LEU A 76 17.20 -15.64 -11.02
N VAL A 77 17.32 -15.74 -9.70
CA VAL A 77 17.49 -14.57 -8.82
C VAL A 77 18.88 -14.68 -8.22
N PRO A 78 19.85 -13.81 -8.57
CA PRO A 78 21.16 -13.78 -7.92
C PRO A 78 20.96 -13.74 -6.40
N CYS A 79 21.42 -14.77 -5.68
CA CYS A 79 21.27 -14.91 -4.23
C CYS A 79 22.58 -14.54 -3.47
N PHE A 80 22.48 -14.41 -2.14
CA PHE A 80 23.22 -13.43 -1.31
C PHE A 80 24.09 -14.04 -0.22
N GLU A 81 25.02 -13.22 0.34
CA GLU A 81 25.68 -13.45 1.63
C GLU A 81 24.74 -13.08 2.80
N GLU A 82 24.95 -13.74 3.94
CA GLU A 82 24.14 -13.69 5.17
C GLU A 82 23.80 -12.28 5.70
N LYS A 83 22.51 -12.04 6.01
CA LYS A 83 21.98 -12.03 7.41
C LYS A 83 20.46 -11.71 7.43
N GLN A 84 19.77 -12.34 8.38
CA GLN A 84 18.38 -12.13 8.85
C GLN A 84 17.25 -12.24 7.79
N CYS A 85 16.57 -13.40 7.76
CA CYS A 85 15.14 -13.39 7.45
C CYS A 85 14.46 -12.51 8.50
N LEU A 86 13.74 -11.48 8.05
CA LEU A 86 13.09 -10.47 8.90
C LEU A 86 11.94 -11.03 9.76
N ALA A 87 11.58 -12.29 9.57
CA ALA A 87 10.47 -12.94 10.26
C ALA A 87 10.80 -13.41 11.69
N SER A 88 12.06 -13.39 12.14
CA SER A 88 12.43 -13.93 13.47
C SER A 88 12.93 -12.92 14.49
N ASP A 89 13.29 -11.70 14.10
CA ASP A 89 13.71 -10.65 15.04
C ASP A 89 12.61 -9.59 15.16
N LYS A 90 11.97 -9.53 16.34
CA LYS A 90 11.11 -8.41 16.80
C LYS A 90 11.80 -7.04 16.81
N HIS A 91 13.02 -6.95 16.28
CA HIS A 91 13.91 -5.80 16.33
C HIS A 91 14.42 -5.33 14.97
N THR A 92 14.08 -6.00 13.86
CA THR A 92 14.21 -5.34 12.55
C THR A 92 12.92 -4.59 12.28
N PRO A 93 12.92 -3.27 12.08
CA PRO A 93 11.68 -2.54 11.89
C PRO A 93 10.99 -3.07 10.63
N MET A 94 9.84 -3.75 10.78
CA MET A 94 8.96 -4.08 9.65
C MET A 94 8.65 -2.85 8.77
N SER A 95 8.86 -1.65 9.32
CA SER A 95 8.73 -0.38 8.63
C SER A 95 9.60 -0.28 7.38
N GLU A 96 10.90 -0.64 7.40
CA GLU A 96 11.79 -0.38 6.23
C GLU A 96 11.44 -1.21 4.99
N CYS A 97 11.10 -2.49 5.16
CA CYS A 97 10.68 -3.34 4.04
C CYS A 97 9.28 -2.99 3.55
N SER A 98 8.39 -2.57 4.46
CA SER A 98 7.05 -2.10 4.09
C SER A 98 7.12 -0.85 3.23
N TYR A 99 8.08 0.06 3.46
CA TYR A 99 8.26 1.25 2.64
C TYR A 99 8.81 0.95 1.25
N LYS A 100 9.69 -0.05 1.08
CA LYS A 100 10.28 -0.38 -0.22
C LYS A 100 9.44 -1.38 -1.04
N LEU A 101 8.40 -1.97 -0.45
CA LEU A 101 7.56 -2.99 -1.09
C LEU A 101 7.00 -2.53 -2.45
N PRO A 102 6.33 -1.36 -2.56
CA PRO A 102 5.60 -1.04 -3.78
C PRO A 102 6.52 -0.76 -4.97
N ALA A 103 7.60 -0.02 -4.76
CA ALA A 103 8.60 0.24 -5.79
C ALA A 103 9.29 -1.05 -6.25
N THR A 104 9.56 -1.98 -5.33
CA THR A 104 10.15 -3.29 -5.67
C THR A 104 9.19 -4.12 -6.52
N LEU A 105 7.92 -4.16 -6.16
CA LEU A 105 6.89 -4.84 -6.97
C LEU A 105 6.75 -4.21 -8.36
N GLY A 106 6.79 -2.88 -8.44
CA GLY A 106 6.71 -2.17 -9.72
C GLY A 106 7.89 -2.51 -10.64
N ALA A 107 9.11 -2.49 -10.09
CA ALA A 107 10.31 -2.89 -10.82
C ALA A 107 10.26 -4.35 -11.28
N LEU A 108 9.76 -5.25 -10.42
CA LEU A 108 9.56 -6.66 -10.73
C LEU A 108 8.60 -6.85 -11.92
N HIS A 109 7.43 -6.21 -11.89
CA HIS A 109 6.47 -6.25 -13.00
C HIS A 109 7.06 -5.70 -14.30
N THR A 110 7.83 -4.61 -14.23
CA THR A 110 8.53 -4.05 -15.39
C THR A 110 9.53 -5.05 -15.97
N ALA A 111 10.31 -5.72 -15.13
CA ALA A 111 11.24 -6.74 -15.56
C ALA A 111 10.52 -7.94 -16.21
N PHE A 112 9.44 -8.46 -15.61
CA PHE A 112 8.67 -9.55 -16.19
C PHE A 112 8.06 -9.17 -17.54
N ARG A 113 7.44 -8.00 -17.64
CA ARG A 113 6.88 -7.51 -18.90
C ARG A 113 7.94 -7.36 -19.99
N ALA A 114 9.07 -6.73 -19.68
CA ALA A 114 10.14 -6.48 -20.65
C ALA A 114 10.80 -7.78 -21.13
N SER A 115 10.93 -8.76 -20.24
CA SER A 115 11.54 -10.05 -20.56
C SER A 115 10.66 -10.96 -21.42
N GLY A 116 9.33 -10.71 -21.46
CA GLY A 116 8.37 -11.60 -22.10
C GLY A 116 8.38 -13.02 -21.53
N VAL A 117 8.96 -13.21 -20.33
CA VAL A 117 9.16 -14.52 -19.72
C VAL A 117 7.80 -15.15 -19.45
N SER A 118 7.51 -16.21 -20.20
CA SER A 118 6.52 -17.20 -19.83
C SER A 118 7.27 -18.32 -19.12
N ILE A 119 7.07 -18.46 -17.81
CA ILE A 119 7.64 -19.59 -17.06
C ILE A 119 6.73 -20.79 -17.31
N GLU A 120 7.24 -21.77 -18.07
CA GLU A 120 6.58 -23.07 -18.23
C GLU A 120 6.40 -23.74 -16.86
N GLY A 121 5.22 -24.30 -16.60
CA GLY A 121 4.90 -24.97 -15.34
C GLY A 121 4.33 -24.07 -14.23
N LEU A 122 4.20 -22.75 -14.46
CA LEU A 122 3.39 -21.90 -13.59
C LEU A 122 1.93 -22.33 -13.65
N LYS A 123 1.29 -22.39 -12.47
CA LYS A 123 -0.16 -22.50 -12.40
C LYS A 123 -0.79 -21.28 -13.09
N TYR A 124 -1.99 -21.47 -13.61
CA TYR A 124 -2.79 -20.37 -14.14
C TYR A 124 -3.70 -19.85 -13.03
N TYR A 125 -3.53 -18.59 -12.66
CA TYR A 125 -4.46 -17.91 -11.78
C TYR A 125 -5.63 -17.38 -12.61
N SER A 126 -6.66 -18.20 -12.81
CA SER A 126 -7.93 -17.70 -13.36
C SER A 126 -8.75 -17.08 -12.24
N ALA A 127 -9.36 -15.93 -12.53
CA ALA A 127 -10.30 -15.29 -11.62
C ALA A 127 -11.44 -16.27 -11.30
N VAL A 128 -11.92 -17.01 -12.30
CA VAL A 128 -12.94 -18.07 -12.19
C VAL A 128 -12.45 -19.25 -11.34
N ALA A 129 -11.22 -19.72 -11.57
CA ALA A 129 -10.69 -20.90 -10.88
C ALA A 129 -10.53 -20.69 -9.36
N SER A 130 -10.24 -19.46 -8.91
CA SER A 130 -10.25 -19.12 -7.48
C SER A 130 -11.62 -18.71 -6.96
N PHE A 131 -12.56 -18.28 -7.82
CA PHE A 131 -13.92 -17.86 -7.43
C PHE A 131 -14.86 -19.02 -7.16
N ASP A 132 -14.90 -20.02 -8.03
CA ASP A 132 -15.66 -21.24 -7.76
C ASP A 132 -15.09 -21.96 -6.55
N ALA A 133 -13.77 -21.94 -6.39
CA ALA A 133 -13.11 -22.45 -5.19
C ALA A 133 -13.48 -21.62 -3.94
N ALA A 134 -13.48 -20.28 -4.00
CA ALA A 134 -13.87 -19.43 -2.87
C ALA A 134 -15.34 -19.64 -2.49
N ARG A 135 -16.23 -19.72 -3.48
CA ARG A 135 -17.66 -20.00 -3.30
C ARG A 135 -17.87 -21.40 -2.73
N ALA A 136 -17.22 -22.42 -3.27
CA ALA A 136 -17.29 -23.78 -2.76
C ALA A 136 -16.72 -23.88 -1.34
N ASN A 137 -15.58 -23.24 -1.06
CA ASN A 137 -14.96 -23.21 0.26
C ASN A 137 -15.89 -22.55 1.28
N LEU A 138 -16.50 -21.41 0.96
CA LEU A 138 -17.44 -20.76 1.86
C LEU A 138 -18.72 -21.60 2.04
N GLN A 139 -19.28 -22.18 0.97
CA GLN A 139 -20.45 -23.05 1.06
C GLN A 139 -20.18 -24.28 1.93
N ASN A 140 -19.04 -24.94 1.74
CA ASN A 140 -18.60 -26.08 2.55
C ASN A 140 -18.40 -25.67 4.01
N CYS A 141 -17.76 -24.53 4.23
CA CYS A 141 -17.52 -23.97 5.55
C CYS A 141 -18.86 -23.66 6.28
N MET A 142 -19.80 -23.01 5.59
CA MET A 142 -21.12 -22.66 6.16
C MET A 142 -22.03 -23.87 6.39
N ALA A 143 -21.86 -24.93 5.59
CA ALA A 143 -22.55 -26.21 5.78
C ALA A 143 -21.97 -27.03 6.95
N SER A 144 -20.70 -26.79 7.31
CA SER A 144 -20.03 -27.44 8.43
C SER A 144 -20.47 -26.83 9.76
N THR A 145 -21.24 -27.59 10.53
CA THR A 145 -21.83 -27.13 11.81
C THR A 145 -21.09 -27.64 13.04
N SER A 146 -20.13 -28.56 12.90
CA SER A 146 -19.50 -29.28 14.02
C SER A 146 -18.16 -28.71 14.49
N ALA A 147 -17.48 -27.87 13.68
CA ALA A 147 -16.13 -27.36 13.97
C ALA A 147 -16.02 -25.82 14.01
N MET A 148 -17.09 -25.08 13.68
CA MET A 148 -17.03 -23.62 13.61
C MET A 148 -17.18 -22.93 14.98
N PRO A 149 -16.30 -21.98 15.33
CA PRO A 149 -16.54 -21.05 16.43
C PRO A 149 -17.85 -20.25 16.20
N SER A 150 -18.62 -20.00 17.27
CA SER A 150 -19.85 -19.20 17.21
C SER A 150 -19.64 -17.81 16.61
N ASP A 151 -18.44 -17.26 16.80
CA ASP A 151 -18.08 -15.89 16.46
C ASP A 151 -17.63 -15.76 14.99
N LEU A 152 -17.47 -16.87 14.28
CA LEU A 152 -16.98 -16.88 12.90
C LEU A 152 -18.03 -16.38 11.89
N ARG A 153 -19.30 -16.74 12.08
CA ARG A 153 -20.39 -16.35 11.14
C ARG A 153 -20.57 -14.83 11.03
N PRO A 154 -20.63 -14.04 12.12
CA PRO A 154 -20.64 -12.58 12.02
C PRO A 154 -19.47 -12.02 11.21
N VAL A 155 -18.27 -12.58 11.38
CA VAL A 155 -17.05 -12.14 10.70
C VAL A 155 -17.08 -12.45 9.20
N LEU A 156 -17.72 -13.54 8.78
CA LEU A 156 -17.82 -13.92 7.36
C LEU A 156 -18.94 -13.19 6.58
N ARG A 157 -19.82 -12.42 7.24
CA ARG A 157 -20.91 -11.70 6.55
C ARG A 157 -20.45 -10.83 5.37
N PRO A 158 -19.35 -10.05 5.47
CA PRO A 158 -18.88 -9.27 4.32
C PRO A 158 -18.45 -10.14 3.14
N VAL A 159 -17.85 -11.31 3.43
CA VAL A 159 -17.42 -12.29 2.42
C VAL A 159 -18.65 -12.86 1.70
N GLU A 160 -19.70 -13.23 2.44
CA GLU A 160 -20.98 -13.67 1.87
C GLU A 160 -21.61 -12.60 0.98
N GLN A 161 -21.61 -11.35 1.44
CA GLN A 161 -22.17 -10.23 0.69
C GLN A 161 -21.40 -9.99 -0.61
N CYS A 162 -20.07 -9.98 -0.56
CA CYS A 162 -19.21 -9.80 -1.73
C CYS A 162 -19.46 -10.91 -2.76
N LEU A 163 -19.49 -12.19 -2.33
CA LEU A 163 -19.78 -13.31 -3.23
C LEU A 163 -21.16 -13.27 -3.89
N ARG A 164 -22.16 -12.67 -3.22
CA ARG A 164 -23.50 -12.46 -3.81
C ARG A 164 -23.52 -11.33 -4.84
N GLN A 165 -22.65 -10.33 -4.67
CA GLN A 165 -22.57 -9.17 -5.56
C GLN A 165 -21.69 -9.44 -6.79
N LEU A 166 -20.72 -10.34 -6.69
CA LEU A 166 -19.85 -10.75 -7.80
C LEU A 166 -20.63 -11.57 -8.85
N ARG A 167 -20.70 -11.04 -10.07
CA ARG A 167 -21.38 -11.66 -11.22
C ARG A 167 -20.37 -12.32 -12.14
N GLU A 168 -20.79 -13.30 -12.92
CA GLU A 168 -19.96 -13.92 -13.97
C GLU A 168 -19.37 -12.88 -14.94
N ALA A 169 -20.12 -11.83 -15.24
CA ALA A 169 -19.65 -10.72 -16.07
C ALA A 169 -18.47 -9.95 -15.46
N ASP A 170 -18.41 -9.84 -14.13
CA ASP A 170 -17.30 -9.15 -13.44
C ASP A 170 -16.03 -10.01 -13.48
N VAL A 171 -16.18 -11.34 -13.47
CA VAL A 171 -15.07 -12.30 -13.58
C VAL A 171 -14.53 -12.37 -15.01
N ALA A 172 -15.41 -12.29 -16.01
CA ALA A 172 -15.00 -12.27 -17.41
C ALA A 172 -14.09 -11.08 -17.75
N VAL A 173 -14.33 -9.92 -17.12
CA VAL A 173 -13.44 -8.74 -17.25
C VAL A 173 -12.04 -9.05 -16.72
N LEU A 174 -11.93 -9.72 -15.57
CA LEU A 174 -10.64 -10.10 -14.98
C LEU A 174 -9.87 -11.11 -15.84
N ASP A 175 -10.56 -12.09 -16.42
CA ASP A 175 -9.94 -13.09 -17.28
C ASP A 175 -9.47 -12.53 -18.64
N ALA A 176 -10.09 -11.42 -19.08
CA ALA A 176 -9.70 -10.72 -20.32
C ALA A 176 -8.45 -9.85 -20.15
N LEU A 177 -8.02 -9.56 -18.92
CA LEU A 177 -6.86 -8.70 -18.67
C LEU A 177 -5.54 -9.34 -19.14
N PRO A 178 -4.55 -8.52 -19.53
CA PRO A 178 -3.22 -9.01 -19.86
C PRO A 178 -2.60 -9.84 -18.72
N ARG A 179 -2.03 -10.99 -19.09
CA ARG A 179 -1.43 -11.92 -18.13
C ARG A 179 0.08 -11.79 -18.14
N GLN A 180 0.67 -11.81 -16.96
CA GLN A 180 2.12 -11.90 -16.77
C GLN A 180 2.42 -12.77 -15.55
N VAL A 181 3.71 -12.99 -15.29
CA VAL A 181 4.14 -13.56 -14.01
C VAL A 181 3.79 -12.57 -12.89
N ILE A 182 3.06 -13.07 -11.90
CA ILE A 182 2.74 -12.38 -10.65
C ILE A 182 3.19 -13.22 -9.47
N HIS A 183 3.38 -12.60 -8.31
CA HIS A 183 3.75 -13.30 -7.09
C HIS A 183 2.59 -13.99 -6.41
N GLY A 184 1.40 -13.41 -6.41
CA GLY A 184 0.19 -13.91 -5.75
C GLY A 184 0.21 -13.82 -4.21
N ASP A 185 1.33 -13.40 -3.60
CA ASP A 185 1.48 -13.22 -2.15
C ASP A 185 2.62 -12.21 -1.83
N PHE A 186 2.67 -11.08 -2.54
CA PHE A 186 3.79 -10.14 -2.42
C PHE A 186 3.69 -9.29 -1.14
N GLN A 187 4.23 -9.79 -0.04
CA GLN A 187 4.19 -9.13 1.27
C GLN A 187 5.52 -9.21 2.03
N PRO A 188 5.75 -8.37 3.06
CA PRO A 188 7.08 -8.24 3.69
C PRO A 188 7.70 -9.55 4.18
N LYS A 189 6.90 -10.50 4.70
CA LYS A 189 7.40 -11.81 5.17
C LYS A 189 7.97 -12.70 4.05
N ASN A 190 7.62 -12.42 2.80
CA ASN A 190 8.08 -13.15 1.63
C ASN A 190 9.29 -12.47 0.96
N LEU A 191 9.82 -11.43 1.60
CA LEU A 191 10.99 -10.69 1.15
C LEU A 191 12.15 -10.75 2.15
N MET A 192 13.35 -10.58 1.61
CA MET A 192 14.60 -10.43 2.35
C MET A 192 15.30 -9.14 1.96
N LEU A 193 15.84 -8.44 2.95
CA LEU A 193 16.73 -7.31 2.73
C LEU A 193 18.17 -7.85 2.61
N SER A 194 18.79 -7.55 1.49
CA SER A 194 20.19 -7.89 1.23
C SER A 194 21.14 -6.93 1.97
N PRO A 195 22.40 -7.31 2.24
CA PRO A 195 23.38 -6.42 2.88
C PRO A 195 23.65 -5.12 2.11
N ASP A 196 23.40 -5.11 0.79
CA ASP A 196 23.48 -3.92 -0.06
C ASP A 196 22.22 -3.02 0.03
N GLY A 197 21.24 -3.38 0.86
CA GLY A 197 19.98 -2.67 1.04
C GLY A 197 18.92 -2.94 -0.03
N SER A 198 19.13 -3.88 -0.95
CA SER A 198 18.15 -4.31 -1.96
C SER A 198 17.14 -5.33 -1.39
N LEU A 199 15.87 -5.24 -1.80
CA LEU A 199 14.86 -6.24 -1.46
C LEU A 199 14.89 -7.40 -2.46
N ARG A 200 14.73 -8.62 -1.96
CA ARG A 200 14.72 -9.86 -2.75
C ARG A 200 13.58 -10.76 -2.32
N ILE A 201 13.01 -11.48 -3.27
CA ILE A 201 11.96 -12.46 -3.02
C ILE A 201 12.59 -13.74 -2.46
N CYS A 202 12.06 -14.26 -1.36
CA CYS A 202 12.51 -15.51 -0.75
C CYS A 202 11.47 -16.63 -0.76
N ASP A 203 10.21 -16.29 -1.03
CA ASP A 203 9.12 -17.25 -1.23
C ASP A 203 8.56 -17.07 -2.63
N THR A 204 8.58 -18.14 -3.43
CA THR A 204 8.06 -18.14 -4.80
C THR A 204 6.93 -19.15 -4.97
N GLU A 205 6.45 -19.78 -3.89
CA GLU A 205 5.49 -20.90 -3.96
C GLU A 205 4.13 -20.50 -4.54
N THR A 206 3.77 -19.22 -4.40
CA THR A 206 2.49 -18.68 -4.86
C THR A 206 2.56 -18.02 -6.23
N MET A 207 3.76 -17.88 -6.80
CA MET A 207 3.93 -17.24 -8.09
C MET A 207 3.19 -18.01 -9.19
N THR A 208 2.60 -17.27 -10.12
CA THR A 208 1.60 -17.79 -11.05
C THR A 208 1.47 -16.86 -12.25
N GLN A 209 0.75 -17.26 -13.29
CA GLN A 209 0.38 -16.35 -14.38
C GLN A 209 -0.98 -15.71 -14.12
N GLY A 210 -1.06 -14.38 -14.13
CA GLY A 210 -2.31 -13.65 -13.94
C GLY A 210 -2.21 -12.15 -14.23
N PRO A 211 -3.31 -11.41 -14.08
CA PRO A 211 -3.33 -9.95 -14.15
C PRO A 211 -2.46 -9.35 -13.04
N ARG A 212 -1.61 -8.37 -13.38
CA ARG A 212 -0.68 -7.74 -12.42
C ARG A 212 -1.37 -7.08 -11.22
N ILE A 213 -2.62 -6.66 -11.41
CA ILE A 213 -3.42 -6.02 -10.37
C ILE A 213 -3.68 -6.93 -9.17
N TYR A 214 -3.50 -8.25 -9.30
CA TYR A 214 -3.60 -9.17 -8.17
C TYR A 214 -2.49 -9.03 -7.14
N ASP A 215 -1.28 -8.62 -7.53
CA ASP A 215 -0.20 -8.38 -6.56
C ASP A 215 -0.40 -7.07 -5.78
N LEU A 216 -1.39 -6.24 -6.15
CA LEU A 216 -1.66 -4.97 -5.48
C LEU A 216 -2.45 -5.13 -4.19
N LEU A 217 -2.95 -6.32 -3.84
CA LEU A 217 -3.68 -6.56 -2.60
C LEU A 217 -2.93 -6.03 -1.36
N PHE A 218 -1.64 -6.37 -1.24
CA PHE A 218 -0.80 -5.93 -0.13
C PHE A 218 -0.19 -4.53 -0.32
N VAL A 219 -0.42 -3.89 -1.47
CA VAL A 219 -0.22 -2.42 -1.59
C VAL A 219 -1.28 -1.70 -0.77
N PHE A 220 -2.52 -2.20 -0.74
CA PHE A 220 -3.62 -1.66 0.06
C PHE A 220 -3.63 -2.17 1.50
N MET A 221 -3.39 -3.46 1.73
CA MET A 221 -3.50 -4.07 3.07
C MET A 221 -2.20 -4.00 3.90
N GLY A 222 -1.05 -3.82 3.24
CA GLY A 222 0.28 -3.88 3.86
C GLY A 222 0.78 -5.31 4.07
N SER A 223 0.01 -6.13 4.79
CA SER A 223 0.33 -7.51 5.15
C SER A 223 -0.95 -8.33 5.37
N ASP A 224 -0.81 -9.61 5.68
CA ASP A 224 -1.92 -10.46 6.16
C ASP A 224 -2.36 -10.15 7.60
N ASP A 225 -1.70 -9.22 8.29
CA ASP A 225 -2.17 -8.60 9.54
C ASP A 225 -3.08 -7.38 9.28
N GLY A 226 -3.08 -6.84 8.06
CA GLY A 226 -3.93 -5.71 7.66
C GLY A 226 -3.47 -4.36 8.20
N ASP A 227 -2.16 -4.19 8.43
CA ASP A 227 -1.57 -3.00 9.05
C ASP A 227 -1.91 -1.68 8.34
N LEU A 228 -2.27 -1.73 7.05
CA LEU A 228 -2.66 -0.55 6.26
C LEU A 228 -4.13 -0.55 5.84
N LEU A 229 -4.91 -1.54 6.27
CA LEU A 229 -6.30 -1.63 5.88
C LEU A 229 -7.09 -0.42 6.43
N GLY A 230 -7.69 0.36 5.52
CA GLY A 230 -8.39 1.60 5.87
C GLY A 230 -7.48 2.84 5.96
N HIS A 231 -6.15 2.69 5.86
CA HIS A 231 -5.20 3.80 5.79
C HIS A 231 -5.03 4.29 4.35
N TRP A 232 -6.07 4.95 3.83
CA TRP A 232 -6.18 5.31 2.41
C TRP A 232 -5.05 6.22 1.91
N GLY A 233 -4.60 7.19 2.72
CA GLY A 233 -3.41 7.97 2.40
C GLY A 233 -2.17 7.12 2.11
N ALA A 234 -1.90 6.12 2.97
CA ALA A 234 -0.79 5.20 2.79
C ALA A 234 -0.99 4.28 1.58
N ALA A 235 -2.23 3.85 1.29
CA ALA A 235 -2.54 3.08 0.09
C ALA A 235 -2.27 3.91 -1.19
N LEU A 236 -2.66 5.19 -1.21
CA LEU A 236 -2.38 6.10 -2.31
C LEU A 236 -0.88 6.32 -2.50
N ASP A 237 -0.14 6.54 -1.41
CA ASP A 237 1.32 6.68 -1.44
C ASP A 237 2.00 5.45 -2.04
N ARG A 238 1.62 4.27 -1.56
CA ARG A 238 2.22 3.01 -2.02
C ARG A 238 1.84 2.70 -3.46
N LEU A 239 0.59 2.96 -3.86
CA LEU A 239 0.17 2.74 -5.25
C LEU A 239 0.91 3.68 -6.21
N GLU A 240 1.08 4.95 -5.85
CA GLU A 240 1.91 5.88 -6.65
C GLU A 240 3.35 5.36 -6.79
N GLU A 241 3.98 4.92 -5.70
CA GLU A 241 5.34 4.37 -5.74
C GLU A 241 5.45 3.16 -6.66
N TYR A 242 4.47 2.25 -6.60
CA TYR A 242 4.37 1.13 -7.51
C TYR A 242 4.26 1.58 -8.97
N LEU A 243 3.42 2.58 -9.27
CA LEU A 243 3.20 3.06 -10.64
C LEU A 243 4.39 3.84 -11.19
N VAL A 244 5.11 4.60 -10.35
CA VAL A 244 6.38 5.26 -10.71
C VAL A 244 7.46 4.24 -11.07
N ALA A 245 7.52 3.11 -10.35
CA ALA A 245 8.45 2.02 -10.65
C ALA A 245 7.97 1.07 -11.75
N SER A 246 6.73 1.25 -12.23
CA SER A 246 6.13 0.45 -13.29
C SER A 246 5.55 1.33 -14.40
N TRP A 247 4.29 1.09 -14.77
CA TRP A 247 3.57 1.86 -15.76
C TRP A 247 2.14 2.09 -15.27
N PRO A 248 1.49 3.19 -15.72
CA PRO A 248 0.12 3.52 -15.33
C PRO A 248 -0.85 2.37 -15.54
N LEU A 249 -1.90 2.32 -14.71
CA LEU A 249 -3.03 1.41 -14.93
C LEU A 249 -3.82 1.89 -16.15
N ASP A 250 -4.18 0.98 -17.05
CA ASP A 250 -5.10 1.28 -18.15
C ASP A 250 -6.57 1.26 -17.68
N GLU A 251 -7.51 1.66 -18.55
CA GLU A 251 -8.92 1.74 -18.18
C GLU A 251 -9.54 0.38 -17.84
N ASP A 252 -9.08 -0.71 -18.47
CA ASP A 252 -9.56 -2.06 -18.16
C ASP A 252 -9.07 -2.48 -16.76
N GLU A 253 -7.81 -2.21 -16.42
CA GLU A 253 -7.25 -2.43 -15.08
C GLU A 253 -7.93 -1.54 -14.01
N LEU A 254 -8.21 -0.28 -14.32
CA LEU A 254 -8.93 0.64 -13.43
C LEU A 254 -10.34 0.15 -13.12
N GLN A 255 -11.08 -0.30 -14.14
CA GLN A 255 -12.44 -0.82 -13.99
C GLN A 255 -12.46 -2.16 -13.23
N ALA A 256 -11.42 -2.98 -13.42
CA ALA A 256 -11.33 -4.31 -12.83
C ALA A 256 -10.77 -4.33 -11.40
N MET A 257 -10.03 -3.27 -10.98
CA MET A 257 -9.34 -3.22 -9.69
C MET A 257 -10.24 -3.52 -8.47
N PRO A 258 -11.43 -2.90 -8.31
CA PRO A 258 -12.25 -3.15 -7.12
C PRO A 258 -12.67 -4.62 -7.03
N THR A 259 -13.12 -5.18 -8.16
CA THR A 259 -13.48 -6.59 -8.28
C THR A 259 -12.29 -7.49 -7.95
N ALA A 260 -11.10 -7.19 -8.48
CA ALA A 260 -9.89 -7.96 -8.24
C ALA A 260 -9.52 -8.03 -6.75
N LEU A 261 -9.49 -6.87 -6.08
CA LEU A 261 -9.12 -6.78 -4.66
C LEU A 261 -10.16 -7.44 -3.75
N ALA A 262 -11.45 -7.17 -3.99
CA ALA A 262 -12.53 -7.77 -3.22
C ALA A 262 -12.55 -9.30 -3.39
N HIS A 263 -12.37 -9.78 -4.63
CA HIS A 263 -12.29 -11.20 -4.96
C HIS A 263 -11.14 -11.91 -4.24
N LEU A 264 -9.93 -11.33 -4.28
CA LEU A 264 -8.77 -11.90 -3.59
C LEU A 264 -8.99 -11.97 -2.07
N ALA A 265 -9.48 -10.89 -1.47
CA ALA A 265 -9.76 -10.85 -0.05
C ALA A 265 -10.81 -11.90 0.36
N THR A 266 -11.90 -11.99 -0.40
CA THR A 266 -12.94 -13.01 -0.23
C THR A 266 -12.39 -14.43 -0.34
N GLY A 267 -11.55 -14.70 -1.35
CA GLY A 267 -10.95 -16.01 -1.56
C GLY A 267 -10.05 -16.44 -0.40
N ILE A 268 -9.21 -15.54 0.10
CA ILE A 268 -8.31 -15.81 1.23
C ILE A 268 -9.11 -16.06 2.51
N ALA A 269 -10.13 -15.24 2.80
CA ALA A 269 -10.99 -15.43 3.96
C ALA A 269 -11.74 -16.78 3.90
N ALA A 270 -12.29 -17.14 2.74
CA ALA A 270 -12.99 -18.42 2.55
C ALA A 270 -12.05 -19.63 2.68
N TRP A 271 -10.83 -19.54 2.13
CA TRP A 271 -9.80 -20.57 2.32
C TRP A 271 -9.42 -20.75 3.79
N ALA A 272 -9.17 -19.65 4.51
CA ALA A 272 -8.81 -19.72 5.92
C ALA A 272 -9.95 -20.29 6.77
N ALA A 273 -11.19 -19.97 6.43
CA ALA A 273 -12.36 -20.53 7.11
C ALA A 273 -12.48 -22.05 6.90
N GLN A 274 -12.25 -22.54 5.68
CA GLN A 274 -12.22 -23.99 5.40
C GLN A 274 -11.13 -24.72 6.20
N LYS A 275 -10.00 -24.07 6.47
CA LYS A 275 -8.89 -24.65 7.24
C LYS A 275 -9.23 -24.94 8.70
N PHE A 276 -10.36 -24.48 9.26
CA PHE A 276 -10.75 -24.88 10.62
C PHE A 276 -10.97 -26.38 10.77
N GLU A 277 -11.40 -27.08 9.73
CA GLU A 277 -11.58 -28.54 9.77
C GLU A 277 -10.24 -29.29 9.77
N ASN A 278 -9.22 -28.71 9.14
CA ASN A 278 -7.86 -29.25 9.09
C ASN A 278 -6.82 -28.11 9.07
N PRO A 279 -6.45 -27.58 10.25
CA PRO A 279 -5.66 -26.35 10.36
C PRO A 279 -4.19 -26.51 9.94
N GLY A 280 -3.70 -27.75 9.81
CA GLY A 280 -2.30 -28.01 9.47
C GLY A 280 -1.34 -27.38 10.49
N SER A 281 -0.47 -26.49 10.03
CA SER A 281 0.51 -25.77 10.86
C SER A 281 0.00 -24.45 11.46
N LEU A 282 -1.19 -23.98 11.07
CA LEU A 282 -1.73 -22.71 11.54
C LEU A 282 -2.53 -22.91 12.83
N SER A 283 -2.37 -22.02 13.81
CA SER A 283 -3.20 -22.05 15.01
C SER A 283 -4.62 -21.55 14.73
N PRO A 284 -5.64 -21.98 15.48
CA PRO A 284 -7.00 -21.44 15.36
C PRO A 284 -7.06 -19.91 15.53
N GLU A 285 -6.24 -19.33 16.40
CA GLU A 285 -6.14 -17.88 16.59
C GLU A 285 -5.63 -17.18 15.33
N ARG A 286 -4.61 -17.76 14.67
CA ARG A 286 -4.09 -17.22 13.41
C ARG A 286 -5.12 -17.31 12.29
N LEU A 287 -5.86 -18.42 12.20
CA LEU A 287 -6.95 -18.55 11.23
C LEU A 287 -8.05 -17.50 11.47
N MET A 288 -8.46 -17.30 12.73
CA MET A 288 -9.42 -16.25 13.07
C MET A 288 -8.91 -14.87 12.68
N GLN A 289 -7.65 -14.55 12.95
CA GLN A 289 -7.06 -13.26 12.60
C GLN A 289 -7.08 -13.02 11.08
N ILE A 290 -6.65 -14.01 10.28
CA ILE A 290 -6.68 -13.94 8.82
C ILE A 290 -8.12 -13.70 8.34
N ILE A 291 -9.09 -14.47 8.84
CA ILE A 291 -10.48 -14.34 8.40
C ILE A 291 -11.04 -12.97 8.76
N THR A 292 -10.79 -12.47 9.97
CA THR A 292 -11.22 -11.12 10.36
C THR A 292 -10.61 -10.05 9.47
N CYS A 293 -9.31 -10.12 9.22
CA CYS A 293 -8.59 -9.17 8.37
C CYS A 293 -9.14 -9.15 6.94
N PHE A 294 -9.19 -10.31 6.29
CA PHE A 294 -9.61 -10.40 4.89
C PHE A 294 -11.12 -10.24 4.70
N SER A 295 -11.95 -10.54 5.69
CA SER A 295 -13.37 -10.15 5.69
C SER A 295 -13.55 -8.63 5.73
N GLN A 296 -12.77 -7.93 6.55
CA GLN A 296 -12.80 -6.47 6.57
C GLN A 296 -12.26 -5.91 5.24
N ALA A 297 -11.22 -6.51 4.67
CA ALA A 297 -10.69 -6.10 3.38
C ALA A 297 -11.72 -6.27 2.25
N ALA A 298 -12.43 -7.40 2.21
CA ALA A 298 -13.52 -7.62 1.25
C ALA A 298 -14.62 -6.55 1.37
N LYS A 299 -14.91 -6.09 2.60
CA LYS A 299 -15.83 -4.98 2.83
C LYS A 299 -15.28 -3.65 2.29
N GLU A 300 -14.06 -3.29 2.65
CA GLU A 300 -13.44 -2.03 2.20
C GLU A 300 -13.32 -1.96 0.68
N PHE A 301 -12.91 -3.07 0.05
CA PHE A 301 -12.72 -3.14 -1.41
C PHE A 301 -14.02 -3.27 -2.21
N SER A 302 -15.16 -3.46 -1.55
CA SER A 302 -16.47 -3.34 -2.19
C SER A 302 -16.87 -1.89 -2.51
N ASP A 303 -16.14 -0.90 -1.98
CA ASP A 303 -16.28 0.51 -2.35
C ASP A 303 -15.56 0.79 -3.68
N SER A 304 -16.21 0.43 -4.79
CA SER A 304 -15.65 0.57 -6.13
C SER A 304 -15.31 2.01 -6.48
N GLU A 305 -16.09 2.98 -6.00
CA GLU A 305 -15.86 4.40 -6.26
C GLU A 305 -14.55 4.85 -5.61
N ARG A 306 -14.35 4.52 -4.33
CA ARG A 306 -13.14 4.88 -3.60
C ARG A 306 -11.89 4.21 -4.14
N ILE A 307 -11.97 2.92 -4.49
CA ILE A 307 -10.83 2.21 -5.10
C ILE A 307 -10.49 2.81 -6.47
N THR A 308 -11.49 3.08 -7.30
CA THR A 308 -11.27 3.70 -8.61
C THR A 308 -10.66 5.09 -8.47
N ALA A 309 -11.15 5.91 -7.54
CA ALA A 309 -10.59 7.22 -7.25
C ALA A 309 -9.14 7.14 -6.78
N CYS A 310 -8.81 6.18 -5.89
CA CYS A 310 -7.44 5.89 -5.45
C CYS A 310 -6.52 5.63 -6.64
N CYS A 311 -6.93 4.74 -7.54
CA CYS A 311 -6.13 4.34 -8.70
C CYS A 311 -5.97 5.49 -9.70
N ARG A 312 -7.02 6.28 -9.94
CA ARG A 312 -6.95 7.45 -10.82
C ARG A 312 -6.03 8.53 -10.26
N LEU A 313 -6.11 8.81 -8.96
CA LEU A 313 -5.19 9.74 -8.27
C LEU A 313 -3.74 9.25 -8.35
N ALA A 314 -3.50 7.97 -8.06
CA ALA A 314 -2.16 7.40 -8.15
C ALA A 314 -1.60 7.46 -9.57
N ASN A 315 -2.42 7.16 -10.60
CA ASN A 315 -2.05 7.34 -12.01
C ASN A 315 -1.66 8.79 -12.31
N CYS A 316 -2.50 9.75 -11.92
CA CYS A 316 -2.22 11.19 -12.09
C CYS A 316 -0.87 11.57 -11.45
N PHE A 317 -0.64 11.18 -10.20
CA PHE A 317 0.59 11.50 -9.46
C PHE A 317 1.82 10.82 -10.03
N ALA A 318 1.68 9.63 -10.61
CA ALA A 318 2.73 8.95 -11.34
C ALA A 318 3.05 9.60 -12.71
N GLY A 319 2.24 10.56 -13.17
CA GLY A 319 2.43 11.27 -14.45
C GLY A 319 1.45 10.85 -15.56
N GLY A 320 0.39 10.13 -15.20
CA GLY A 320 -0.75 9.85 -16.06
C GLY A 320 -1.70 11.05 -16.23
N PRO A 321 -2.91 10.81 -16.74
CA PRO A 321 -3.90 11.87 -16.97
C PRO A 321 -4.26 12.63 -15.69
N ALA A 322 -4.47 13.95 -15.82
CA ALA A 322 -4.97 14.78 -14.74
C ALA A 322 -6.35 14.28 -14.27
N VAL A 323 -6.64 14.49 -12.99
CA VAL A 323 -7.94 14.16 -12.39
C VAL A 323 -8.58 15.41 -11.82
N GLU A 324 -9.90 15.46 -11.89
CA GLU A 324 -10.68 16.56 -11.33
C GLU A 324 -10.49 16.65 -9.81
N LEU A 325 -10.48 17.88 -9.30
CA LEU A 325 -10.32 18.14 -7.87
C LEU A 325 -11.42 17.49 -7.01
N GLU A 326 -12.63 17.34 -7.55
CA GLU A 326 -13.72 16.64 -6.85
C GLU A 326 -13.43 15.16 -6.61
N ALA A 327 -12.68 14.50 -7.51
CA ALA A 327 -12.29 13.10 -7.33
C ALA A 327 -11.31 12.96 -6.15
N TYR A 328 -10.38 13.92 -6.01
CA TYR A 328 -9.50 14.02 -4.84
C TYR A 328 -10.29 14.23 -3.55
N CYS A 329 -11.24 15.16 -3.54
CA CYS A 329 -12.10 15.43 -2.40
C CYS A 329 -12.98 14.23 -2.00
N THR A 330 -13.54 13.52 -2.98
CA THR A 330 -14.41 12.36 -2.76
C THR A 330 -13.64 11.14 -2.25
N TYR A 331 -12.39 10.96 -2.69
CA TYR A 331 -11.55 9.87 -2.21
C TYR A 331 -11.27 9.92 -0.70
N PHE A 332 -11.03 11.12 -0.17
CA PHE A 332 -10.72 11.32 1.24
C PHE A 332 -11.96 11.50 2.12
N HIS A 333 -13.09 11.96 1.57
CA HIS A 333 -14.30 12.26 2.32
C HIS A 333 -15.53 11.65 1.68
N ARG A 334 -16.28 10.84 2.44
CA ARG A 334 -17.68 10.57 2.07
C ARG A 334 -18.52 11.82 2.37
N THR A 335 -19.58 12.04 1.60
CA THR A 335 -20.43 13.25 1.66
C THR A 335 -20.96 13.57 3.07
N GLU A 336 -21.07 12.54 3.92
CA GLU A 336 -21.60 12.58 5.29
C GLU A 336 -20.54 12.93 6.36
N GLU A 337 -19.24 13.00 6.00
CA GLU A 337 -18.12 13.12 6.94
C GLU A 337 -17.60 14.56 7.13
N LEU A 338 -18.24 15.55 6.50
CA LEU A 338 -17.89 16.96 6.64
C LEU A 338 -18.42 17.50 7.98
N GLY A 339 -17.57 17.43 9.00
CA GLY A 339 -17.84 17.99 10.34
C GLY A 339 -17.79 19.52 10.40
N MET A 340 -17.87 20.07 11.62
CA MET A 340 -17.72 21.50 11.89
C MET A 340 -16.28 21.95 11.56
N GLY A 341 -16.11 22.62 10.44
CA GLY A 341 -14.87 23.32 10.08
C GLY A 341 -15.15 24.78 9.74
N PHE A 342 -14.09 25.55 9.49
CA PHE A 342 -14.21 26.91 8.98
C PHE A 342 -15.17 26.98 7.79
N GLN A 343 -16.13 27.92 7.85
CA GLN A 343 -17.03 28.25 6.75
C GLN A 343 -16.67 29.63 6.22
N CYS A 344 -16.34 29.71 4.94
CA CYS A 344 -16.24 30.98 4.24
C CYS A 344 -17.63 31.64 4.17
N PRO A 345 -17.74 32.96 4.37
CA PRO A 345 -19.00 33.66 4.15
C PRO A 345 -19.47 33.51 2.69
N ALA A 346 -20.78 33.26 2.50
CA ALA A 346 -21.45 33.18 1.19
C ALA A 346 -21.37 34.52 0.43
N LEU A 347 -21.38 34.48 -0.90
CA LEU A 347 -20.88 35.59 -1.74
C LEU A 347 -21.90 36.33 -2.62
N GLU A 348 -21.58 37.61 -2.83
CA GLU A 348 -22.05 38.46 -3.92
C GLU A 348 -21.36 38.05 -5.24
N THR A 349 -22.09 38.13 -6.36
CA THR A 349 -21.63 37.70 -7.69
C THR A 349 -20.52 38.59 -8.26
N GLY A 350 -19.35 38.02 -8.58
CA GLY A 350 -18.33 38.65 -9.44
C GLY A 350 -16.94 38.86 -8.84
N GLU A 351 -16.76 38.74 -7.52
CA GLU A 351 -15.45 38.89 -6.86
C GLU A 351 -14.62 37.60 -6.91
N LYS A 352 -13.31 37.73 -7.15
CA LYS A 352 -12.34 36.64 -7.00
C LYS A 352 -11.77 36.64 -5.60
N ARG A 353 -11.95 35.54 -4.87
CA ARG A 353 -11.42 35.39 -3.52
C ARG A 353 -10.45 34.22 -3.43
N ALA A 354 -9.51 34.31 -2.49
CA ALA A 354 -8.58 33.23 -2.20
C ALA A 354 -8.64 32.85 -0.71
N ALA A 355 -8.47 31.56 -0.43
CA ALA A 355 -8.31 31.05 0.92
C ALA A 355 -6.96 30.34 1.03
N VAL A 356 -6.14 30.78 1.97
CA VAL A 356 -4.79 30.24 2.21
C VAL A 356 -4.83 29.36 3.45
N PHE A 357 -4.65 28.06 3.26
CA PHE A 357 -4.54 27.08 4.34
C PHE A 357 -3.13 27.09 4.94
N PHE A 358 -3.02 27.49 6.21
CA PHE A 358 -1.76 27.50 6.94
C PHE A 358 -1.81 26.51 8.10
N ASN A 359 -1.37 25.28 7.85
CA ASN A 359 -1.32 24.22 8.84
C ASN A 359 -0.05 24.27 9.67
N GLY A 360 -0.16 24.02 10.97
CA GLY A 360 1.01 24.02 11.85
C GLY A 360 0.73 23.64 13.29
N THR A 361 1.81 23.40 14.02
CA THR A 361 1.79 23.13 15.46
C THR A 361 1.30 24.35 16.25
N PHE A 362 1.83 25.55 16.01
CA PHE A 362 1.44 26.77 16.74
C PHE A 362 1.52 26.63 18.28
N SER A 363 2.64 26.10 18.78
CA SER A 363 2.87 25.83 20.22
C SER A 363 4.01 26.69 20.80
N PRO A 364 3.77 27.96 21.18
CA PRO A 364 2.59 28.77 20.87
C PRO A 364 2.67 29.45 19.49
N VAL A 365 1.55 30.03 19.03
CA VAL A 365 1.58 31.02 17.93
C VAL A 365 2.46 32.21 18.34
N HIS A 366 3.15 32.82 17.38
CA HIS A 366 4.07 33.94 17.61
C HIS A 366 4.12 34.85 16.37
N ALA A 367 4.71 36.04 16.52
CA ALA A 367 4.78 37.07 15.48
C ALA A 367 5.32 36.55 14.13
N GLY A 368 6.28 35.63 14.14
CA GLY A 368 6.77 34.98 12.91
C GLY A 368 5.66 34.32 12.08
N HIS A 369 4.75 33.55 12.69
CA HIS A 369 3.63 32.93 11.97
C HIS A 369 2.71 33.97 11.34
N LEU A 370 2.38 35.04 12.09
CA LEU A 370 1.51 36.11 11.63
C LEU A 370 2.15 36.89 10.46
N ALA A 371 3.42 37.26 10.60
CA ALA A 371 4.16 37.96 9.55
C ALA A 371 4.30 37.10 8.27
N THR A 372 4.48 35.78 8.40
CA THR A 372 4.49 34.85 7.27
C THR A 372 3.14 34.81 6.57
N ALA A 373 2.04 34.68 7.33
CA ALA A 373 0.68 34.70 6.79
C ALA A 373 0.37 36.02 6.06
N GLU A 374 0.70 37.16 6.68
CA GLU A 374 0.50 38.48 6.07
C GLU A 374 1.33 38.66 4.80
N SER A 375 2.57 38.18 4.78
CA SER A 375 3.45 38.32 3.61
C SER A 375 2.99 37.42 2.46
N ALA A 376 2.50 36.22 2.76
CA ALA A 376 2.03 35.26 1.76
C ALA A 376 0.87 35.79 0.91
N VAL A 377 0.08 36.74 1.43
CA VAL A 377 -1.12 37.24 0.74
C VAL A 377 -0.93 38.57 0.03
N LYS A 378 0.12 39.35 0.35
CA LYS A 378 0.34 40.70 -0.20
C LYS A 378 0.50 40.75 -1.72
N GLU A 379 0.95 39.65 -2.30
CA GLU A 379 1.26 39.55 -3.74
C GLU A 379 0.20 38.74 -4.50
N LEU A 380 -0.80 38.20 -3.79
CA LEU A 380 -1.91 37.49 -4.40
C LEU A 380 -2.90 38.54 -4.92
N GLY A 381 -2.95 38.75 -6.24
CA GLY A 381 -3.79 39.74 -6.91
C GLY A 381 -5.30 39.47 -6.87
N PHE A 382 -5.83 39.07 -5.71
CA PHE A 382 -7.23 38.79 -5.44
C PHE A 382 -7.91 39.95 -4.72
N ASP A 383 -9.23 40.09 -4.89
CA ASP A 383 -10.02 41.15 -4.25
C ASP A 383 -10.05 40.97 -2.72
N LYS A 384 -10.06 39.71 -2.28
CA LYS A 384 -10.01 39.34 -0.87
C LYS A 384 -9.28 38.02 -0.66
N VAL A 385 -8.31 38.03 0.23
CA VAL A 385 -7.59 36.83 0.67
C VAL A 385 -7.84 36.58 2.15
N THR A 386 -8.22 35.36 2.50
CA THR A 386 -8.38 34.92 3.89
C THR A 386 -7.30 33.89 4.22
N VAL A 387 -6.45 34.16 5.21
CA VAL A 387 -5.54 33.14 5.75
C VAL A 387 -6.24 32.38 6.86
N VAL A 388 -6.29 31.07 6.72
CA VAL A 388 -6.96 30.13 7.62
C VAL A 388 -5.90 29.28 8.32
N PHE A 389 -5.73 29.51 9.60
CA PHE A 389 -4.79 28.78 10.45
C PHE A 389 -5.42 27.47 10.92
N SER A 390 -4.77 26.34 10.62
CA SER A 390 -5.25 25.03 11.04
C SER A 390 -4.27 24.40 12.04
N PRO A 391 -4.55 24.46 13.34
CA PRO A 391 -3.69 23.85 14.35
C PRO A 391 -3.75 22.31 14.24
N CYS A 392 -2.59 21.68 14.16
CA CYS A 392 -2.52 20.23 14.03
C CYS A 392 -3.05 19.51 15.27
N HIS A 393 -3.54 18.28 15.15
CA HIS A 393 -4.01 17.49 16.30
C HIS A 393 -2.85 17.14 17.27
N ASP A 394 -3.16 16.91 18.55
CA ASP A 394 -2.17 16.64 19.61
C ASP A 394 -1.37 15.35 19.39
N SER A 395 -1.95 14.35 18.71
CA SER A 395 -1.27 13.11 18.32
C SER A 395 -0.07 13.36 17.38
N HIS A 396 -0.14 14.38 16.52
CA HIS A 396 0.96 14.78 15.65
C HIS A 396 2.06 15.55 16.42
N GLU A 397 1.78 16.02 17.64
CA GLU A 397 2.75 16.71 18.51
C GLU A 397 3.58 15.75 19.38
N GLY A 398 3.10 14.52 19.60
CA GLY A 398 3.71 13.55 20.54
C GLY A 398 5.17 13.21 20.25
N GLY A 399 5.63 13.36 19.00
CA GLY A 399 7.04 13.15 18.62
C GLY A 399 7.96 14.34 18.87
N LYS A 400 7.43 15.58 18.91
CA LYS A 400 8.23 16.82 18.94
C LYS A 400 8.36 17.43 20.33
N LEU A 401 7.36 17.29 21.20
CA LEU A 401 7.24 18.07 22.43
C LEU A 401 7.17 17.18 23.68
N LYS A 402 8.20 16.34 23.87
CA LYS A 402 8.35 15.29 24.90
C LYS A 402 7.96 15.63 26.35
N GLN A 403 7.60 16.88 26.71
CA GLN A 403 7.07 17.29 28.03
C GLN A 403 6.41 18.68 28.13
N LEU A 404 6.33 19.48 27.04
CA LEU A 404 5.82 20.87 27.05
C LEU A 404 4.63 21.09 26.09
N SER A 405 3.90 20.02 25.74
CA SER A 405 2.80 20.12 24.78
C SER A 405 1.66 20.97 25.33
N VAL A 406 1.38 22.09 24.66
CA VAL A 406 0.16 22.86 24.86
C VAL A 406 -0.95 22.17 24.06
N GLY A 407 -1.98 21.67 24.75
CA GLY A 407 -3.07 20.94 24.09
C GLY A 407 -3.78 21.77 23.01
N VAL A 408 -4.34 21.11 22.01
CA VAL A 408 -4.87 21.74 20.78
C VAL A 408 -5.90 22.83 21.07
N LYS A 409 -6.73 22.66 22.11
CA LYS A 409 -7.70 23.68 22.56
C LYS A 409 -7.03 24.99 22.97
N HIS A 410 -5.90 24.92 23.65
CA HIS A 410 -5.15 26.11 24.05
C HIS A 410 -4.44 26.75 22.85
N ARG A 411 -3.90 25.95 21.93
CA ARG A 411 -3.27 26.46 20.69
C ARG A 411 -4.28 27.17 19.79
N ALA A 412 -5.48 26.59 19.62
CA ALA A 412 -6.61 27.22 18.96
C ALA A 412 -7.01 28.55 19.63
N ALA A 413 -7.19 28.56 20.95
CA ALA A 413 -7.53 29.79 21.68
C ALA A 413 -6.45 30.88 21.54
N MET A 414 -5.16 30.51 21.53
CA MET A 414 -4.08 31.47 21.30
C MET A 414 -4.11 32.05 19.88
N LEU A 415 -4.46 31.25 18.86
CA LEU A 415 -4.66 31.73 17.50
C LEU A 415 -5.82 32.74 17.41
N GLU A 416 -6.96 32.43 18.04
CA GLU A 416 -8.11 33.34 18.11
C GLU A 416 -7.74 34.66 18.82
N VAL A 417 -7.02 34.61 19.94
CA VAL A 417 -6.51 35.80 20.65
C VAL A 417 -5.54 36.61 19.78
N ALA A 418 -4.77 35.94 18.91
CA ALA A 418 -3.89 36.59 17.94
C ALA A 418 -4.65 37.20 16.74
N GLY A 419 -5.99 37.11 16.70
CA GLY A 419 -6.82 37.62 15.62
C GLY A 419 -6.80 36.75 14.36
N ALA A 420 -6.33 35.51 14.44
CA ALA A 420 -6.29 34.59 13.32
C ALA A 420 -7.69 34.01 13.03
N THR A 421 -7.97 33.77 11.74
CA THR A 421 -9.09 32.90 11.36
C THR A 421 -8.66 31.45 11.54
N VAL A 422 -9.40 30.67 12.32
CA VAL A 422 -8.98 29.31 12.73
C VAL A 422 -9.88 28.24 12.11
N ASP A 423 -9.28 27.19 11.56
CA ASP A 423 -9.97 25.98 11.12
C ASP A 423 -9.65 24.80 12.05
N LEU A 424 -10.66 24.42 12.81
CA LEU A 424 -10.56 23.40 13.87
C LEU A 424 -10.85 21.99 13.36
N TYR A 425 -10.94 21.80 12.05
CA TYR A 425 -11.29 20.53 11.43
C TYR A 425 -10.32 19.40 11.79
N GLU A 426 -9.01 19.60 11.69
CA GLU A 426 -8.01 18.60 12.15
C GLU A 426 -7.99 18.49 13.68
N ALA A 427 -8.08 19.63 14.36
CA ALA A 427 -7.90 19.76 15.81
C ALA A 427 -8.82 18.88 16.66
N TYR A 428 -10.03 18.59 16.19
CA TYR A 428 -11.04 17.86 16.96
C TYR A 428 -11.42 16.50 16.37
N ARG A 429 -10.71 16.01 15.36
CA ARG A 429 -10.93 14.65 14.85
C ARG A 429 -10.01 13.65 15.55
N ASP A 430 -10.53 12.44 15.71
CA ASP A 430 -9.72 11.29 16.06
C ASP A 430 -8.80 10.96 14.87
N THR A 431 -7.54 11.35 14.99
CA THR A 431 -6.55 11.40 13.89
C THR A 431 -5.84 10.09 13.62
N ALA A 432 -6.19 9.01 14.33
CA ALA A 432 -5.60 7.69 14.06
C ALA A 432 -5.83 7.23 12.59
N ALA A 433 -6.86 7.76 11.93
CA ALA A 433 -7.24 7.37 10.57
C ALA A 433 -7.08 8.47 9.50
N MET A 434 -6.70 9.69 9.87
CA MET A 434 -6.77 10.83 8.94
C MET A 434 -5.41 11.53 8.81
N ASP A 435 -4.89 11.53 7.58
CA ASP A 435 -3.63 12.14 7.23
C ASP A 435 -3.79 13.60 6.76
N LEU A 436 -2.66 14.27 6.52
CA LEU A 436 -2.64 15.67 6.06
C LEU A 436 -3.38 15.84 4.72
N GLU A 437 -3.35 14.85 3.83
CA GLU A 437 -4.09 14.86 2.57
C GLU A 437 -5.61 14.87 2.81
N GLY A 438 -6.10 14.09 3.77
CA GLY A 438 -7.48 14.16 4.26
C GLY A 438 -7.85 15.54 4.80
N VAL A 439 -6.95 16.17 5.57
CA VAL A 439 -7.21 17.52 6.13
C VAL A 439 -7.32 18.56 5.01
N GLN A 440 -6.37 18.54 4.07
CA GLN A 440 -6.28 19.48 2.95
C GLN A 440 -7.45 19.33 1.97
N SER A 441 -7.82 18.10 1.62
CA SER A 441 -8.99 17.82 0.78
C SER A 441 -10.28 18.31 1.43
N SER A 442 -10.43 18.23 2.76
CA SER A 442 -11.61 18.78 3.43
C SER A 442 -11.66 20.30 3.39
N PHE A 443 -10.51 20.95 3.58
CA PHE A 443 -10.41 22.40 3.46
C PHE A 443 -10.89 22.83 2.07
N VAL A 444 -10.36 22.23 1.01
CA VAL A 444 -10.76 22.50 -0.38
C VAL A 444 -12.26 22.26 -0.58
N ARG A 445 -12.78 21.12 -0.12
CA ARG A 445 -14.21 20.76 -0.31
C ARG A 445 -15.18 21.72 0.40
N ARG A 446 -14.75 22.38 1.47
CA ARG A 446 -15.55 23.35 2.23
C ARG A 446 -15.51 24.77 1.63
N LEU A 447 -14.65 25.02 0.65
CA LEU A 447 -14.59 26.32 -0.01
C LEU A 447 -15.75 26.49 -0.99
N PRO A 448 -16.37 27.68 -1.05
CA PRO A 448 -17.31 28.02 -2.12
C PRO A 448 -16.65 27.98 -3.49
N ALA A 449 -17.42 27.73 -4.54
CA ALA A 449 -16.93 27.53 -5.91
C ALA A 449 -16.15 28.71 -6.51
N ASN A 450 -16.21 29.90 -5.91
CA ASN A 450 -15.48 31.10 -6.34
C ASN A 450 -14.30 31.46 -5.43
N TYR A 451 -13.82 30.52 -4.61
CA TYR A 451 -12.54 30.63 -3.91
C TYR A 451 -11.47 29.79 -4.59
N ASP A 452 -10.30 30.39 -4.80
CA ASP A 452 -9.09 29.65 -5.10
C ASP A 452 -8.40 29.20 -3.80
N ALA A 453 -8.02 27.92 -3.75
CA ALA A 453 -7.36 27.30 -2.60
C ALA A 453 -5.83 27.38 -2.73
N PHE A 454 -5.17 27.90 -1.69
CA PHE A 454 -3.72 27.97 -1.59
C PHE A 454 -3.24 27.22 -0.34
N PHE A 455 -2.11 26.52 -0.44
CA PHE A 455 -1.44 25.90 0.71
C PHE A 455 -0.17 26.67 1.07
N LEU A 456 -0.11 27.22 2.28
CA LEU A 456 1.08 27.90 2.79
C LEU A 456 1.95 26.93 3.58
N VAL A 457 3.19 26.74 3.12
CA VAL A 457 4.09 25.74 3.69
C VAL A 457 5.55 26.23 3.69
N GLY A 458 6.33 25.82 4.69
CA GLY A 458 7.77 26.06 4.73
C GLY A 458 8.51 25.25 3.67
N ALA A 459 9.49 25.86 3.00
CA ALA A 459 10.32 25.15 2.02
C ALA A 459 11.16 24.02 2.65
N ASP A 460 11.40 24.08 3.96
CA ASP A 460 12.10 23.06 4.75
C ASP A 460 11.28 21.78 4.98
N VAL A 461 9.95 21.86 4.86
CA VAL A 461 9.03 20.74 5.11
C VAL A 461 8.32 20.25 3.85
N ALA A 462 8.25 21.05 2.79
CA ALA A 462 7.66 20.65 1.52
C ALA A 462 8.57 19.69 0.76
N SER A 463 8.12 18.45 0.55
CA SER A 463 8.80 17.52 -0.36
C SER A 463 8.41 17.79 -1.81
N TRP A 464 9.34 17.52 -2.74
CA TRP A 464 9.05 17.60 -4.18
C TRP A 464 7.85 16.74 -4.58
N ARG A 465 7.76 15.53 -4.01
CA ARG A 465 6.64 14.61 -4.22
C ARG A 465 5.31 15.25 -3.86
N TRP A 466 5.21 15.87 -2.69
CA TRP A 466 3.98 16.54 -2.24
C TRP A 466 3.63 17.74 -3.13
N LEU A 467 4.61 18.57 -3.50
CA LEU A 467 4.38 19.71 -4.41
C LEU A 467 3.84 19.27 -5.77
N ARG A 468 4.45 18.24 -6.36
CA ARG A 468 4.01 17.66 -7.64
C ARG A 468 2.55 17.23 -7.58
N ARG A 469 2.10 16.60 -6.48
CA ARG A 469 0.70 16.21 -6.30
C ARG A 469 -0.25 17.40 -6.32
N LYS A 470 0.08 18.48 -5.60
CA LYS A 470 -0.77 19.68 -5.57
C LYS A 470 -0.89 20.32 -6.94
N VAL A 471 0.23 20.45 -7.65
CA VAL A 471 0.23 20.96 -9.03
C VAL A 471 -0.60 20.06 -9.96
N ALA A 472 -0.47 18.74 -9.83
CA ALA A 472 -1.24 17.77 -10.63
C ALA A 472 -2.76 17.84 -10.39
N LEU A 473 -3.19 18.35 -9.23
CA LEU A 473 -4.59 18.61 -8.89
C LEU A 473 -5.06 20.03 -9.25
N GLY A 474 -4.19 20.86 -9.84
CA GLY A 474 -4.48 22.27 -10.10
C GLY A 474 -4.54 23.14 -8.84
N LEU A 475 -3.97 22.68 -7.73
CA LEU A 475 -3.93 23.41 -6.46
C LEU A 475 -2.71 24.31 -6.38
N PHE A 476 -2.88 25.49 -5.77
CA PHE A 476 -1.79 26.45 -5.58
C PHE A 476 -1.03 26.22 -4.28
N VAL A 477 0.28 26.42 -4.30
CA VAL A 477 1.15 26.32 -3.12
C VAL A 477 2.00 27.58 -2.99
N LEU A 478 2.06 28.11 -1.77
CA LEU A 478 2.90 29.24 -1.38
C LEU A 478 4.05 28.71 -0.52
N LEU A 479 5.27 28.77 -1.07
CA LEU A 479 6.49 28.30 -0.41
C LEU A 479 7.18 29.44 0.35
N VAL A 480 7.46 29.20 1.63
CA VAL A 480 8.24 30.13 2.45
C VAL A 480 9.71 29.71 2.43
N ALA A 481 10.53 30.36 1.61
CA ALA A 481 11.92 29.99 1.37
C ALA A 481 12.92 30.49 2.45
N ASN A 482 12.66 31.65 3.06
CA ASN A 482 13.62 32.32 3.95
C ASN A 482 13.31 32.09 5.43
N ARG A 483 13.68 30.90 5.94
CA ARG A 483 13.75 30.66 7.39
C ARG A 483 15.22 30.72 7.85
N PRO A 484 15.63 31.74 8.64
CA PRO A 484 16.99 31.82 9.15
C PRO A 484 17.39 30.55 9.90
N GLY A 485 18.46 29.88 9.45
CA GLY A 485 18.97 28.64 10.05
C GLY A 485 18.56 27.33 9.34
N SER A 486 17.78 27.37 8.25
CA SER A 486 17.56 26.21 7.39
C SER A 486 18.30 26.38 6.06
N GLU A 487 19.21 25.46 5.73
CA GLU A 487 19.64 25.30 4.34
C GLU A 487 18.44 24.81 3.52
N SER A 488 18.01 25.62 2.55
CA SER A 488 16.91 25.27 1.67
C SER A 488 17.24 23.99 0.91
N ARG A 489 16.58 22.88 1.25
CA ARG A 489 16.67 21.60 0.51
C ARG A 489 15.85 21.58 -0.79
N VAL A 490 15.34 22.73 -1.22
CA VAL A 490 14.62 22.87 -2.49
C VAL A 490 15.62 23.26 -3.58
N GLU A 491 16.58 22.37 -3.86
CA GLU A 491 17.22 22.40 -5.17
C GLU A 491 16.14 22.06 -6.21
N ALA A 492 15.74 23.05 -7.02
CA ALA A 492 14.91 22.98 -8.24
C ALA A 492 13.53 23.66 -8.25
N CYS A 493 13.20 24.64 -7.40
CA CYS A 493 11.97 25.43 -7.59
C CYS A 493 12.07 26.57 -8.63
N GLU A 494 13.26 26.98 -9.07
CA GLU A 494 13.42 28.17 -9.92
C GLU A 494 13.32 27.92 -11.44
N ARG A 495 13.10 26.69 -11.92
CA ARG A 495 13.20 26.40 -13.38
C ARG A 495 11.97 25.86 -14.09
N SER A 496 10.81 25.74 -13.44
CA SER A 496 9.60 25.32 -14.15
C SER A 496 8.33 25.81 -13.46
N PHE A 497 8.05 27.11 -13.64
CA PHE A 497 6.69 27.65 -13.59
C PHE A 497 6.37 28.24 -14.97
#